data_AF-A0A0L8VC93-F1
#
_entry.id   AF-A0A0L8VC93-F1
#
_cell.length_a   1.000
_cell.length_b   1.000
_cell.length_c   1.000
_cell.angle_alpha   90.00
_cell.angle_beta   90.00
_cell.angle_gamma   90.00
#
_symmetry.space_group_name_H-M   'P 1'
#
loop_
_entity.id
_entity.type
_entity.pdbx_description
1 polymer ?
#
loop_
_entity_poly.entity_id
_entity_poly.type
_entity_poly.pdbx_seq_one_letter_code
_entity_poly.pdbx_strand_id
1 'polypeptide(L)'
;MKKDLINKLCCPFDKNELELQIFAEDLSEDIREGILICPSCKRYYPIIHGIPIMSPDEYREKELELPIINRWKNQLKTSTVENFRVIEK
;
A
#
# COMPACT_ATOMS: atom_id res chain seq x y z
N MET A 1 -11.08 -4.42 3.61
CA MET A 1 -11.37 -3.36 2.62
C MET A 1 -12.08 -4.01 1.46
N LYS A 2 -13.25 -3.47 1.07
CA LYS A 2 -13.97 -3.96 -0.12
C LYS A 2 -13.15 -3.68 -1.38
N LYS A 3 -13.08 -4.65 -2.29
CA LYS A 3 -12.38 -4.52 -3.59
C LYS A 3 -12.91 -3.32 -4.40
N ASP A 4 -14.23 -3.12 -4.40
CA ASP A 4 -14.88 -2.01 -5.13
C ASP A 4 -14.44 -0.61 -4.66
N LEU A 5 -13.90 -0.48 -3.44
CA LEU A 5 -13.45 0.81 -2.93
C LEU A 5 -12.25 1.35 -3.73
N ILE A 6 -11.42 0.47 -4.29
CA ILE A 6 -10.24 0.85 -5.09
C ILE A 6 -10.64 1.73 -6.26
N ASN A 7 -11.76 1.40 -6.93
CA ASN A 7 -12.27 2.14 -8.08
C ASN A 7 -12.71 3.58 -7.75
N LYS A 8 -12.79 3.92 -6.46
CA LYS A 8 -13.13 5.25 -5.96
C LYS A 8 -11.95 5.97 -5.32
N LEU A 9 -10.81 5.29 -5.17
CA LEU A 9 -9.60 5.84 -4.58
C LEU A 9 -8.63 6.30 -5.66
N CYS A 10 -7.88 7.34 -5.35
CA CYS A 10 -6.76 7.80 -6.13
C CYS A 10 -5.62 8.20 -5.19
N CYS A 11 -4.42 8.39 -5.74
CA CYS A 11 -3.29 8.86 -4.97
C CYS A 11 -3.59 10.26 -4.38
N PRO A 12 -3.42 10.47 -3.05
CA PRO A 12 -3.71 11.74 -2.41
C PRO A 12 -2.87 12.91 -2.94
N PHE A 13 -1.66 12.64 -3.46
CA PHE A 13 -0.69 13.66 -3.85
C PHE A 13 -0.82 14.12 -5.30
N ASP A 14 -1.01 13.20 -6.24
CA ASP A 14 -1.00 13.50 -7.68
C ASP A 14 -2.30 13.10 -8.40
N LYS A 15 -3.26 12.51 -7.66
CA LYS A 15 -4.58 12.08 -8.13
C LYS A 15 -4.56 10.98 -9.21
N ASN A 16 -3.42 10.35 -9.45
CA ASN A 16 -3.31 9.22 -10.37
C ASN A 16 -3.96 7.95 -9.77
N GLU A 17 -4.21 6.97 -10.65
CA GLU A 17 -4.70 5.66 -10.26
C GLU A 17 -3.73 4.91 -9.35
N LEU A 18 -4.26 3.93 -8.61
CA LEU A 18 -3.52 3.11 -7.67
C LEU A 18 -3.57 1.65 -8.11
N GLU A 19 -2.41 1.00 -8.10
CA GLU A 19 -2.28 -0.44 -8.30
C GLU A 19 -2.38 -1.14 -6.95
N LEU A 20 -3.26 -2.14 -6.84
CA LEU A 20 -3.41 -2.95 -5.64
C LEU A 20 -2.63 -4.26 -5.77
N GLN A 21 -1.83 -4.55 -4.75
CA GLN A 21 -1.31 -5.88 -4.49
C GLN A 21 -1.90 -6.42 -3.17
N ILE A 22 -2.49 -7.61 -3.23
CA ILE A 22 -3.17 -8.26 -2.10
C ILE A 22 -2.24 -9.29 -1.47
N PHE A 23 -2.17 -9.28 -0.14
CA PHE A 23 -1.37 -10.24 0.64
C PHE A 23 -2.23 -11.19 1.48
N ALA A 24 -3.40 -10.73 1.94
CA ALA A 24 -4.38 -11.55 2.63
C ALA A 24 -5.81 -11.03 2.43
N GLU A 25 -6.75 -11.95 2.28
CA GLU A 25 -8.20 -11.71 2.21
C GLU A 25 -8.91 -12.52 3.31
N ASP A 26 -10.13 -12.13 3.66
CA ASP A 26 -11.00 -12.94 4.52
C ASP A 26 -11.96 -13.83 3.71
N LEU A 27 -12.83 -14.56 4.42
CA LEU A 27 -13.81 -15.47 3.81
C LEU A 27 -14.86 -14.77 2.95
N SER A 28 -15.03 -13.45 3.09
CA SER A 28 -15.94 -12.62 2.30
C SER A 28 -15.20 -11.91 1.15
N GLU A 29 -13.96 -12.31 0.87
CA GLU A 29 -13.07 -11.68 -0.11
C GLU A 29 -12.75 -10.21 0.19
N ASP A 30 -12.94 -9.76 1.42
CA ASP A 30 -12.49 -8.43 1.83
C ASP A 30 -10.98 -8.45 2.09
N ILE A 31 -10.29 -7.45 1.56
CA ILE A 31 -8.83 -7.34 1.67
C ILE A 31 -8.49 -7.03 3.13
N ARG A 32 -7.70 -7.90 3.78
CA ARG A 32 -7.22 -7.73 5.15
C ARG A 32 -5.82 -7.15 5.19
N GLU A 33 -4.93 -7.63 4.32
CA GLU A 33 -3.59 -7.10 4.12
C GLU A 33 -3.31 -6.88 2.63
N GLY A 34 -2.67 -5.78 2.31
CA GLY A 34 -2.34 -5.40 0.94
C GLY A 34 -1.53 -4.12 0.89
N ILE A 35 -1.21 -3.67 -0.31
CA ILE A 35 -0.51 -2.42 -0.55
C ILE A 35 -1.05 -1.77 -1.82
N LEU A 36 -1.34 -0.48 -1.74
CA LEU A 36 -1.67 0.35 -2.90
C LEU A 36 -0.41 1.09 -3.33
N ILE A 37 -0.08 1.06 -4.62
CA ILE A 37 1.10 1.72 -5.17
C ILE A 37 0.63 2.67 -6.26
N CYS A 38 1.07 3.92 -6.20
CA CYS A 38 0.87 4.85 -7.30
C CYS A 38 1.99 4.64 -8.34
N PRO A 39 1.70 4.24 -9.58
CA PRO A 39 2.74 4.02 -10.60
C PRO A 39 3.43 5.31 -11.03
N SER A 40 2.78 6.47 -10.85
CA SER A 40 3.31 7.79 -11.22
C SER A 40 4.31 8.33 -10.19
N CYS A 41 3.88 8.60 -8.95
CA CYS A 41 4.78 9.12 -7.90
C CYS A 41 5.50 8.05 -7.07
N LYS A 42 5.26 6.77 -7.38
CA LYS A 42 5.85 5.58 -6.73
C LYS A 42 5.55 5.43 -5.24
N ARG A 43 4.62 6.22 -4.68
CA ARG A 43 4.24 6.10 -3.27
C ARG A 43 3.47 4.82 -3.00
N TYR A 44 3.71 4.25 -1.82
CA TYR A 44 2.92 3.13 -1.33
C TYR A 44 2.04 3.52 -0.13
N TYR A 45 0.90 2.85 -0.04
CA TYR A 45 -0.06 2.96 1.06
C TYR A 45 -0.39 1.54 1.55
N PRO A 46 0.07 1.15 2.75
CA PRO A 46 -0.21 -0.19 3.27
C PRO A 46 -1.69 -0.31 3.69
N ILE A 47 -2.27 -1.48 3.46
CA ILE A 47 -3.58 -1.88 3.96
C ILE A 47 -3.34 -2.84 5.12
N ILE A 48 -3.75 -2.44 6.33
CA ILE A 48 -3.57 -3.23 7.56
C ILE A 48 -4.94 -3.42 8.20
N HIS A 49 -5.30 -4.66 8.52
CA HIS A 49 -6.63 -5.02 9.04
C HIS A 49 -7.79 -4.49 8.17
N GLY A 50 -7.56 -4.38 6.86
CA GLY A 50 -8.50 -3.86 5.90
C GLY A 50 -8.69 -2.35 5.91
N ILE A 51 -7.79 -1.60 6.55
CA ILE A 51 -7.77 -0.13 6.57
C ILE A 51 -6.58 0.36 5.73
N PRO A 52 -6.79 1.09 4.62
CA PRO A 52 -5.71 1.72 3.86
C PRO A 52 -5.16 2.94 4.61
N ILE A 53 -3.86 2.95 4.89
CA ILE A 53 -3.17 4.09 5.50
C ILE A 53 -2.69 5.03 4.40
N MET A 54 -3.47 6.10 4.17
CA MET A 54 -3.23 7.10 3.11
C MET A 54 -2.88 8.48 3.69
N SER A 55 -2.35 8.51 4.92
CA SER A 55 -1.92 9.73 5.59
C SER A 55 -0.81 10.43 4.80
N PRO A 56 -0.75 11.77 4.83
CA PRO A 56 0.40 12.51 4.33
C PRO A 56 1.71 12.06 4.97
N ASP A 57 2.82 12.19 4.23
CA ASP A 57 4.14 11.68 4.63
C ASP A 57 4.60 12.23 6.01
N GLU A 58 4.20 13.46 6.37
CA GLU A 58 4.52 14.11 7.65
C GLU A 58 3.86 13.46 8.88
N TYR A 59 2.77 12.71 8.68
CA TYR A 59 2.05 11.99 9.75
C TYR A 59 2.31 10.49 9.75
N ARG A 60 3.23 10.02 8.88
CA ARG A 60 3.56 8.59 8.78
C ARG A 60 4.77 8.25 9.61
N GLU A 61 4.63 7.21 10.42
CA GLU A 61 5.70 6.69 11.27
C GLU A 61 6.38 5.50 10.58
N LYS A 62 7.48 5.77 9.87
CA LYS A 62 8.24 4.76 9.10
C LYS A 62 8.61 3.54 9.95
N GLU A 63 8.96 3.76 11.21
CA GLU A 63 9.38 2.71 12.15
C GLU A 63 8.25 1.70 12.45
N LEU A 64 6.99 2.15 12.43
CA LEU A 64 5.83 1.29 12.62
C LEU A 64 5.45 0.54 11.34
N GLU A 65 5.69 1.14 10.16
CA GLU A 65 5.38 0.53 8.87
C GLU A 65 6.43 -0.50 8.43
N LEU A 66 7.71 -0.27 8.73
CA LEU A 66 8.83 -1.12 8.29
C LEU A 66 8.68 -2.61 8.64
N PRO A 67 8.28 -3.01 9.86
CA PRO A 67 8.06 -4.42 10.20
C PRO A 67 7.02 -5.11 9.31
N ILE A 68 5.99 -4.38 8.90
CA ILE A 68 4.90 -4.88 8.06
C ILE A 68 5.39 -5.01 6.62
N ILE A 69 6.05 -3.99 6.10
CA ILE A 69 6.65 -4.05 4.76
C ILE A 69 7.70 -5.17 4.67
N ASN A 70 8.50 -5.36 5.73
CA ASN A 70 9.48 -6.45 5.81
C ASN A 70 8.83 -7.82 5.72
N ARG A 71 7.64 -8.01 6.31
CA ARG A 71 6.87 -9.25 6.19
C ARG A 71 6.47 -9.55 4.75
N TRP A 72 6.15 -8.49 3.99
CA TRP A 72 5.74 -8.59 2.59
C TRP A 72 6.89 -8.57 1.59
N LYS A 73 8.14 -8.33 2.01
CA LYS A 73 9.33 -8.23 1.12
C LYS A 73 9.46 -9.38 0.12
N ASN A 74 9.18 -10.61 0.55
CA ASN A 74 9.29 -11.78 -0.33
C ASN A 74 8.21 -11.80 -1.44
N GLN A 75 7.11 -11.09 -1.24
CA GLN A 75 5.97 -11.00 -2.15
C GLN A 75 6.02 -9.70 -3.00
N LEU A 76 6.65 -8.65 -2.49
CA LEU A 76 6.95 -7.37 -3.17
C LEU A 76 8.05 -7.48 -4.25
N LYS A 77 8.14 -8.64 -4.94
CA LYS A 77 9.17 -9.03 -5.90
C LYS A 77 9.82 -7.80 -6.57
N THR A 78 11.12 -7.62 -6.37
CA THR A 78 12.01 -6.60 -6.96
C THR A 78 12.00 -5.17 -6.43
N SER A 79 11.24 -4.84 -5.39
CA SER A 79 11.20 -3.46 -4.89
C SER A 79 11.65 -3.27 -3.44
N THR A 80 12.51 -2.28 -3.22
CA THR A 80 12.84 -1.76 -1.89
C THR A 80 11.96 -0.55 -1.57
N VAL A 81 11.70 -0.28 -0.29
CA VAL A 81 10.98 0.94 0.11
C VAL A 81 11.90 1.97 0.75
N GLU A 82 11.80 3.21 0.29
CA GLU A 82 12.51 4.35 0.86
C GLU A 82 11.61 5.59 0.77
N ASN A 83 11.58 6.42 1.82
CA ASN A 83 10.78 7.65 1.87
C ASN A 83 9.34 7.47 1.37
N PHE A 84 8.67 6.43 1.88
CA PHE A 84 7.30 6.03 1.52
C PHE A 84 7.06 5.71 0.04
N ARG A 85 8.14 5.44 -0.71
CA ARG A 85 8.12 5.11 -2.13
C ARG A 85 8.75 3.76 -2.38
N VAL A 86 8.28 3.15 -3.46
CA VAL A 86 8.78 1.90 -4.01
C VAL A 86 9.90 2.24 -5.00
N ILE A 87 11.07 1.62 -4.81
CA ILE A 87 12.23 1.76 -5.68
C ILE A 87 12.45 0.41 -6.36
N GLU A 88 12.29 0.40 -7.67
CA GLU A 88 12.66 -0.72 -8.54
C GLU A 88 14.20 -0.85 -8.52
N LYS A 89 14.70 -2.06 -8.24
CA LYS A 89 16.13 -2.36 -8.17
C LYS A 89 16.77 -2.54 -9.54
#